data_AF-A0A084J9F3-F1
#
_entry.id   AF-A0A084J9F3-F1
#
_cell.length_a   1.000
_cell.length_b   1.000
_cell.length_c   1.000
_cell.angle_alpha   90.00
_cell.angle_beta   90.00
_cell.angle_gamma   90.00
#
_symmetry.space_group_name_H-M   'P 1'
#
loop_
_entity.id
_entity.type
_entity.pdbx_description
1 polymer ?
#
loop_
_entity_poly.entity_id
_entity_poly.type
_entity_poly.pdbx_seq_one_letter_code
_entity_poly.pdbx_strand_id
1 'polypeptide(L)'
;MEYNLSTLEAFQALDSHPTYRAINSEGHTLELRGPEKFIIHRRVKLAKDKHVSLNDTWRIIKPIDYELANELFKRLRTIEIRFEDGTKKFYSKMPDNGHVILESDLPHYKNCLFYCFSYYEE
;
A
#
# COMPACT_ATOMS: atom_id res chain seq x y z
N MET A 1 -7.68 2.13 14.40
CA MET A 1 -7.35 1.53 13.09
C MET A 1 -7.89 0.13 13.11
N GLU A 2 -8.91 -0.15 12.31
CA GLU A 2 -9.70 -1.36 12.47
C GLU A 2 -9.39 -2.34 11.33
N TYR A 3 -8.69 -3.42 11.69
CA TYR A 3 -8.40 -4.55 10.83
C TYR A 3 -9.61 -5.47 10.89
N ASN A 4 -10.60 -5.21 10.04
CA ASN A 4 -11.94 -5.81 10.20
C ASN A 4 -12.23 -6.95 9.24
N LEU A 5 -11.33 -7.21 8.28
CA LEU A 5 -11.55 -8.26 7.29
C LEU A 5 -10.77 -9.51 7.66
N SER A 6 -11.42 -10.66 7.60
CA SER A 6 -10.74 -11.95 7.57
C SER A 6 -9.92 -12.10 6.29
N THR A 7 -8.99 -13.06 6.27
CA THR A 7 -8.17 -13.38 5.09
C THR A 7 -9.03 -13.71 3.86
N LEU A 8 -10.17 -14.39 4.04
CA LEU A 8 -11.07 -14.73 2.93
C LEU A 8 -11.80 -13.50 2.38
N GLU A 9 -12.31 -12.63 3.26
CA GLU A 9 -12.96 -11.38 2.86
C GLU A 9 -11.97 -10.44 2.16
N ALA A 10 -10.71 -10.39 2.63
CA ALA A 10 -9.65 -9.67 1.95
C ALA A 10 -9.44 -10.20 0.52
N PHE A 11 -9.38 -11.52 0.32
CA PHE A 11 -9.27 -12.09 -1.03
C PHE A 11 -10.47 -11.77 -1.91
N GLN A 12 -11.70 -11.80 -1.39
CA GLN A 12 -12.91 -11.43 -2.14
C GLN A 12 -12.87 -9.96 -2.58
N ALA A 13 -12.45 -9.06 -1.69
CA ALA A 13 -12.29 -7.65 -2.00
C ALA A 13 -11.24 -7.42 -3.10
N LEU A 14 -10.10 -8.12 -3.02
CA LEU A 14 -9.05 -8.05 -4.04
C LEU A 14 -9.48 -8.66 -5.38
N ASP A 15 -10.24 -9.75 -5.36
CA ASP A 15 -10.74 -10.38 -6.59
C ASP A 15 -11.68 -9.46 -7.36
N SER A 16 -12.53 -8.75 -6.62
CA SER A 16 -13.46 -7.74 -7.16
C SER A 16 -12.74 -6.47 -7.62
N HIS A 17 -11.63 -6.12 -6.95
CA HIS A 17 -10.85 -4.91 -7.22
C HIS A 17 -9.34 -5.23 -7.26
N PRO A 18 -8.80 -5.72 -8.39
CA PRO A 18 -7.42 -6.19 -8.47
C PRO A 18 -6.35 -5.12 -8.20
N THR A 19 -6.72 -3.83 -8.27
CA THR A 19 -5.85 -2.70 -7.96
C THR A 19 -5.75 -2.41 -6.46
N TYR A 20 -6.61 -3.01 -5.63
CA TYR A 20 -6.55 -2.87 -4.18
C TYR A 20 -5.42 -3.71 -3.60
N ARG A 21 -5.08 -3.43 -2.34
CA ARG A 21 -4.11 -4.20 -1.58
C ARG A 21 -4.65 -4.41 -0.18
N ALA A 22 -4.27 -5.51 0.45
CA ALA A 22 -4.59 -5.74 1.85
C ALA A 22 -3.33 -5.64 2.69
N ILE A 23 -3.43 -5.08 3.89
CA ILE A 23 -2.34 -5.03 4.88
C ILE A 23 -2.87 -5.49 6.25
N ASN A 24 -2.11 -6.33 6.96
CA ASN A 24 -2.43 -6.73 8.32
C ASN A 24 -1.67 -5.87 9.36
N SER A 25 -1.91 -6.12 10.65
CA SER A 25 -1.29 -5.38 11.76
C SER A 25 0.24 -5.53 11.83
N GLU A 26 0.77 -6.63 11.31
CA GLU A 26 2.21 -6.92 11.24
C GLU A 26 2.87 -6.27 10.01
N GLY A 27 2.08 -5.62 9.13
CA GLY A 27 2.54 -5.00 7.90
C GLY A 27 2.72 -5.96 6.71
N HIS A 28 2.29 -7.22 6.83
CA HIS A 28 2.22 -8.14 5.69
C HIS A 28 1.20 -7.63 4.69
N THR A 29 1.52 -7.75 3.40
CA THR A 29 0.64 -7.30 2.32
C THR A 29 0.21 -8.41 1.40
N LEU A 30 -1.05 -8.38 0.96
CA LEU A 30 -1.61 -9.20 -0.11
C LEU A 30 -2.02 -8.31 -1.29
N GLU A 31 -1.80 -8.80 -2.50
CA GLU A 31 -2.25 -8.18 -3.75
C GLU A 31 -2.48 -9.26 -4.81
N LEU A 32 -3.29 -8.96 -5.82
CA LEU A 32 -3.45 -9.82 -6.99
C LEU A 32 -2.65 -9.25 -8.17
N ARG A 33 -2.00 -10.10 -8.95
CA ARG A 33 -1.24 -9.70 -10.13
C ARG A 33 -1.46 -10.63 -11.31
N GLY A 34 -1.49 -10.04 -12.51
CA GLY A 34 -1.58 -10.78 -13.76
C GLY A 34 -3.00 -11.24 -14.10
N PRO A 35 -3.20 -11.78 -15.31
CA PRO A 35 -4.51 -12.20 -15.80
C PRO A 35 -5.11 -13.34 -14.99
N GLU A 36 -4.27 -14.22 -14.45
CA GLU A 36 -4.69 -15.34 -13.59
C GLU A 36 -4.85 -14.93 -12.11
N LYS A 37 -4.74 -13.63 -11.80
CA LYS A 37 -4.88 -13.08 -10.45
C LYS A 37 -4.02 -13.83 -9.42
N PHE A 38 -2.73 -13.98 -9.70
CA PHE A 38 -1.79 -14.59 -8.75
C PHE A 38 -1.76 -13.80 -7.45
N ILE A 39 -1.87 -14.50 -6.32
CA ILE A 39 -1.73 -13.89 -5.00
C ILE A 39 -0.25 -13.63 -4.73
N ILE A 40 0.10 -12.35 -4.65
CA ILE A 40 1.45 -11.94 -4.25
C ILE A 40 1.39 -11.55 -2.77
N HIS A 41 2.09 -12.33 -1.96
CA HIS A 41 2.27 -12.07 -0.55
C HIS A 41 3.66 -11.50 -0.29
N ARG A 42 3.75 -10.37 0.42
CA ARG A 42 5.03 -9.82 0.91
C ARG A 42 5.06 -9.78 2.43
N ARG A 43 6.11 -10.39 3.00
CA ARG A 43 6.40 -10.38 4.43
C ARG A 43 7.33 -9.24 4.82
N VAL A 44 7.14 -8.69 6.01
CA VAL A 44 8.05 -7.69 6.57
C VAL A 44 9.25 -8.42 7.18
N LYS A 45 10.48 -7.95 6.89
CA LYS A 45 11.72 -8.63 7.31
C LYS A 45 11.84 -8.82 8.83
N LEU A 46 11.21 -7.96 9.62
CA LEU A 46 11.20 -7.99 11.08
C LEU A 46 10.20 -9.02 11.66
N ALA A 47 9.26 -9.51 10.85
CA ALA A 47 8.22 -10.47 11.24
C ALA A 47 8.33 -11.79 10.44
N LYS A 48 9.52 -12.15 9.97
CA LYS A 48 9.74 -13.31 9.08
C LYS A 48 9.21 -14.63 9.62
N ASP A 49 9.24 -14.79 10.94
CA ASP A 49 8.81 -16.00 11.63
C ASP A 49 7.28 -16.08 11.82
N LYS A 50 6.57 -14.98 11.55
CA LYS A 50 5.11 -14.94 11.55
C LYS A 50 4.59 -15.33 10.17
N HIS A 51 3.89 -16.46 10.13
CA HIS A 51 3.15 -16.89 8.94
C HIS A 51 1.86 -16.09 8.81
N VAL A 52 1.41 -15.88 7.57
CA VAL A 52 0.05 -15.39 7.34
C VAL A 52 -0.93 -16.52 7.63
N SER A 53 -1.93 -16.22 8.45
CA SER A 53 -2.98 -17.16 8.85
C SER A 53 -4.31 -16.81 8.20
N LEU A 54 -5.24 -17.77 8.14
CA LEU A 54 -6.65 -17.48 7.83
C LEU A 54 -7.33 -16.65 8.92
N ASN A 55 -6.78 -16.68 10.13
CA ASN A 55 -7.24 -15.89 11.27
C ASN A 55 -6.65 -14.48 11.30
N ASP A 56 -5.79 -14.13 10.33
CA ASP A 56 -5.27 -12.77 10.24
C ASP A 56 -6.39 -11.81 9.88
N THR A 57 -6.30 -10.63 10.47
CA THR A 57 -7.20 -9.52 10.17
C THR A 57 -6.51 -8.51 9.26
N TRP A 58 -7.24 -8.04 8.27
CA TRP A 58 -6.73 -7.22 7.18
C TRP A 58 -7.49 -5.91 7.08
N ARG A 59 -6.82 -4.95 6.47
CA ARG A 59 -7.37 -3.69 6.02
C ARG A 59 -7.08 -3.50 4.54
N ILE A 60 -8.06 -3.01 3.80
CA ILE A 60 -7.88 -2.66 2.37
C ILE A 60 -7.23 -1.29 2.24
N ILE A 61 -6.26 -1.22 1.34
CA ILE A 61 -5.61 -0.01 0.85
C ILE A 61 -6.05 0.18 -0.59
N LYS A 62 -6.84 1.23 -0.82
CA LYS A 62 -7.31 1.62 -2.14
C LYS A 62 -6.25 2.52 -2.81
N PRO A 63 -6.15 2.49 -4.15
CA PRO A 63 -5.43 3.55 -4.85
C PRO A 63 -6.14 4.89 -4.62
N ILE A 64 -5.36 5.96 -4.52
CA ILE A 64 -5.83 7.34 -4.37
C ILE A 64 -5.46 8.14 -5.62
N ASP A 65 -6.16 9.25 -5.84
CA ASP A 65 -5.80 10.20 -6.89
C ASP A 65 -4.49 10.94 -6.56
N TYR A 66 -3.98 11.67 -7.54
CA TYR A 66 -2.71 12.40 -7.39
C TYR A 66 -2.85 13.56 -6.40
N GLU A 67 -3.98 14.25 -6.43
CA GLU A 67 -4.27 15.41 -5.61
C GLU A 67 -4.18 15.04 -4.11
N LEU A 68 -4.91 14.00 -3.70
CA LEU A 68 -4.86 13.46 -2.35
C LEU A 68 -3.48 12.88 -2.01
N ALA A 69 -2.84 12.17 -2.95
CA ALA A 69 -1.49 11.65 -2.74
C ALA A 69 -0.47 12.79 -2.48
N ASN A 70 -0.57 13.89 -3.22
CA ASN A 70 0.29 15.05 -3.06
C ASN A 70 0.02 15.78 -1.73
N GLU A 71 -1.24 15.91 -1.33
CA GLU A 71 -1.58 16.47 -0.02
C GLU A 71 -1.03 15.61 1.13
N LEU A 72 -1.20 14.29 1.07
CA LEU A 72 -0.67 13.37 2.06
C LEU A 72 0.87 13.40 2.09
N PHE A 73 1.52 13.48 0.93
CA PHE A 73 2.96 13.64 0.82
C PHE A 73 3.44 14.95 1.48
N LYS A 74 2.73 16.06 1.26
CA LYS A 74 2.99 17.35 1.94
C LYS A 74 2.84 17.24 3.45
N ARG A 75 1.92 16.41 3.93
CA ARG A 75 1.75 16.05 5.35
C ARG A 75 2.74 14.98 5.85
N LEU A 76 3.88 14.82 5.17
CA LEU A 76 4.97 13.92 5.54
C LEU A 76 4.59 12.43 5.52
N ARG A 77 3.56 12.04 4.76
CA ARG A 77 3.23 10.62 4.55
C ARG A 77 4.08 10.04 3.43
N THR A 78 4.44 8.76 3.59
CA THR A 78 5.09 7.99 2.52
C THR A 78 4.05 7.56 1.49
N ILE A 79 4.33 7.85 0.22
CA ILE A 79 3.51 7.44 -0.91
C ILE A 79 4.24 6.37 -1.72
N GLU A 80 3.57 5.25 -2.00
CA GLU A 80 4.02 4.28 -3.00
C GLU A 80 3.38 4.62 -4.34
N ILE A 81 4.19 4.77 -5.38
CA ILE A 81 3.75 4.89 -6.77
C ILE A 81 4.00 3.56 -7.46
N ARG A 82 2.99 3.00 -8.12
CA ARG A 82 3.10 1.75 -8.87
C ARG A 82 2.77 1.96 -10.34
N PHE A 83 3.65 1.46 -11.20
CA PHE A 83 3.54 1.59 -12.65
C PHE A 83 2.98 0.30 -13.29
N GLU A 84 2.51 0.39 -14.53
CA GLU A 84 1.93 -0.74 -15.28
C GLU A 84 2.90 -1.92 -15.48
N ASP A 85 4.20 -1.63 -15.62
CA ASP A 85 5.26 -2.65 -15.68
C ASP A 85 5.46 -3.40 -14.34
N GLY A 86 4.79 -2.94 -13.29
CA GLY A 86 4.85 -3.46 -11.94
C GLY A 86 6.05 -2.98 -11.14
N THR A 87 6.85 -2.05 -11.68
CA THR A 87 7.82 -1.30 -10.90
C THR A 87 7.12 -0.43 -9.86
N LYS A 88 7.82 -0.14 -8.77
CA LYS A 88 7.29 0.69 -7.70
C LYS A 88 8.37 1.62 -7.15
N LYS A 89 7.95 2.83 -6.75
CA LYS A 89 8.80 3.83 -6.12
C LYS A 89 8.14 4.33 -4.84
N PHE A 90 8.95 4.59 -3.83
CA PHE A 90 8.49 5.18 -2.57
C PHE A 90 9.00 6.60 -2.45
N TYR A 91 8.12 7.52 -2.08
CA TYR A 91 8.45 8.91 -1.83
C TYR A 91 8.11 9.24 -0.37
N SER A 92 9.12 9.72 0.36
CA SER A 92 9.00 10.25 1.73
C SER A 92 9.74 11.58 1.79
N LYS A 93 9.16 12.59 2.46
CA LYS A 93 9.82 13.89 2.68
C LYS A 93 10.93 13.83 3.73
N MET A 94 10.88 12.82 4.61
CA MET A 94 11.90 12.55 5.61
C MET A 94 12.76 11.40 5.09
N PRO A 95 14.06 11.62 4.80
CA PRO A 95 15.00 10.53 4.63
C PRO A 95 15.15 9.80 5.96
N ASP A 96 15.36 8.48 5.94
CA ASP A 96 15.58 7.68 7.16
C ASP A 96 16.74 8.22 8.04
N ASN A 97 17.63 9.05 7.47
CA ASN A 97 18.83 9.60 8.11
C ASN A 97 18.96 11.15 8.02
N GLY A 98 17.91 11.91 7.71
CA GLY A 98 18.05 13.33 7.31
C GLY A 98 17.31 14.36 8.17
N HIS A 99 18.00 15.44 8.55
CA HIS A 99 17.44 16.66 9.18
C HIS A 99 16.86 17.68 8.15
N VAL A 100 16.62 17.27 6.91
CA VAL A 100 16.18 18.16 5.82
C VAL A 100 14.82 17.71 5.31
N ILE A 101 13.85 18.62 5.34
CA ILE A 101 12.53 18.43 4.73
C ILE A 101 12.63 18.88 3.27
N LEU A 102 12.31 17.97 2.34
CA LEU A 102 12.14 18.33 0.94
C LEU A 102 10.79 19.03 0.76
N GLU A 103 10.80 20.36 0.61
CA GLU A 103 9.63 21.14 0.22
C GLU A 103 9.37 21.03 -1.29
N SER A 104 9.02 19.82 -1.74
CA SER A 104 8.58 19.57 -3.11
C SER A 104 7.18 18.98 -3.14
N ASP A 105 6.52 19.16 -4.28
CA ASP A 105 5.36 18.34 -4.66
C ASP A 105 5.80 16.89 -4.94
N LEU A 106 4.83 15.98 -4.89
CA LEU A 106 5.00 14.62 -5.38
C LEU A 106 5.16 14.65 -6.91
N PRO A 107 6.08 13.91 -7.53
CA PRO A 107 6.16 13.87 -8.99
C PRO A 107 4.87 13.32 -9.62
N HIS A 108 4.37 14.03 -10.63
CA HIS A 108 3.19 13.60 -11.38
C HIS A 108 3.60 12.71 -12.55
N TYR A 109 3.24 11.42 -12.47
CA TYR A 109 3.48 10.44 -13.53
C TYR A 109 2.16 10.03 -14.19
N LYS A 110 2.22 9.66 -15.48
CA LYS A 110 1.10 9.04 -16.19
C LYS A 110 1.09 7.52 -15.96
N ASN A 111 -0.09 6.91 -16.13
CA ASN A 111 -0.27 5.45 -16.08
C ASN A 111 0.29 4.80 -14.80
N CYS A 112 -0.05 5.37 -13.65
CA CYS A 112 0.39 4.87 -12.37
C CYS A 112 -0.73 4.93 -11.32
N LEU A 113 -0.57 4.15 -10.26
CA LEU A 113 -1.45 4.13 -9.09
C LEU A 113 -0.68 4.64 -7.87
N PHE A 114 -1.32 5.49 -7.08
CA PHE A 114 -0.78 6.03 -5.85
C PHE A 114 -1.38 5.31 -4.65
N TYR A 115 -0.56 4.93 -3.68
CA TYR A 115 -1.00 4.29 -2.46
C TYR A 115 -0.37 4.97 -1.24
N CYS A 116 -1.17 5.18 -0.20
CA CYS A 116 -0.67 5.58 1.11
C CYS A 116 -1.13 4.56 2.15
N PHE A 117 -0.21 3.71 2.61
CA PHE A 117 -0.53 2.61 3.53
C PHE A 117 -0.91 3.09 4.94
N SER A 118 -0.55 4.30 5.33
CA SER A 118 -0.94 4.89 6.62
C SER A 118 -2.23 5.71 6.54
N TYR A 119 -2.77 5.93 5.34
CA TYR A 119 -4.01 6.67 5.13
C TYR A 119 -5.24 5.78 5.32
N TYR A 120 -6.33 6.41 5.78
CA TYR A 120 -7.67 5.85 5.86
C TYR A 120 -8.64 6.97 5.49
N GLU A 121 -9.57 6.68 4.58
CA GLU A 121 -10.78 7.51 4.43
C GLU A 121 -11.62 7.25 5.69
N GLU A 122 -11.89 8.31 6.46
CA GLU A 122 -12.90 8.27 7.55
C GLU A 122 -14.30 8.10 6.98
#